data_AF-A0A8X6SX44-F1
#
_entry.id   AF-A0A8X6SX44-F1
#
_cell.length_a   1.000
_cell.length_b   1.000
_cell.length_c   1.000
_cell.angle_alpha   90.00
_cell.angle_beta   90.00
_cell.angle_gamma   90.00
#
_symmetry.space_group_name_H-M   'P 1'
#
loop_
_entity.id
_entity.type
_entity.pdbx_description
1 polymer ?
#
loop_
_entity_poly.entity_id
_entity_poly.type
_entity_poly.pdbx_seq_one_letter_code
_entity_poly.pdbx_strand_id
1 'polypeptide(L)'
;MRKSIWAIYCYYRSTDEEPMHYFCPVGASSWCSYQKAKSSENTSYKHNSIVPTSVMDAVKPIFAELSSPKLLKKCLGGRLRTQMSLSTRRYGNTARKHQDLPRE
;
A
#
# COMPACT_ATOMS: atom_id res chain seq x y z
N MET A 1 6.63 7.37 -4.45
CA MET A 1 6.71 7.33 -2.98
C MET A 1 6.14 8.60 -2.33
N ARG A 2 6.66 9.81 -2.60
CA ARG A 2 6.15 11.07 -2.01
C ARG A 2 4.63 11.25 -2.11
N LYS A 3 4.05 11.14 -3.32
CA LYS A 3 2.60 11.26 -3.54
C LYS A 3 1.80 10.21 -2.73
N SER A 4 2.29 8.98 -2.67
CA SER A 4 1.64 7.88 -1.94
C SER A 4 1.62 8.13 -0.42
N ILE A 5 2.68 8.71 0.14
CA ILE A 5 2.73 9.08 1.57
C ILE A 5 1.70 10.16 1.88
N TRP A 6 1.62 11.20 1.03
CA TRP A 6 0.61 12.23 1.19
C TRP A 6 -0.81 11.72 0.93
N ALA A 7 -1.01 10.73 0.05
CA ALA A 7 -2.31 10.09 -0.14
C ALA A 7 -2.84 9.46 1.16
N ILE A 8 -1.96 8.85 1.97
CA ILE A 8 -2.34 8.30 3.29
C ILE A 8 -2.78 9.43 4.24
N TYR A 9 -1.97 10.49 4.36
CA TYR A 9 -2.31 11.64 5.20
C TYR A 9 -3.67 12.23 4.82
N CYS A 10 -3.85 12.53 3.54
CA CYS A 10 -5.06 13.15 3.03
C CYS A 10 -6.27 12.21 3.17
N TYR A 11 -6.11 10.90 2.96
CA TYR A 11 -7.17 9.91 3.18
C TYR A 11 -7.72 9.96 4.62
N TYR A 12 -6.85 10.02 5.63
CA TYR A 12 -7.28 10.06 7.03
C TYR A 12 -7.81 11.43 7.48
N ARG A 13 -7.34 12.53 6.88
CA ARG A 13 -7.83 13.88 7.21
C ARG A 13 -9.08 14.29 6.44
N SER A 14 -9.40 13.60 5.36
CA SER A 14 -10.55 13.90 4.51
C SER A 14 -11.87 13.82 5.29
N THR A 15 -12.76 14.78 5.05
CA THR A 15 -14.15 14.75 5.54
C THR A 15 -15.12 14.87 4.37
N ASP A 16 -16.43 14.77 4.66
CA ASP A 16 -17.47 15.01 3.65
C ASP A 16 -17.46 16.46 3.15
N GLU A 17 -17.17 17.42 4.04
CA GLU A 17 -17.08 18.85 3.73
C GLU A 17 -15.78 19.20 3.00
N GLU A 18 -14.67 18.53 3.35
CA GLU A 18 -13.36 18.74 2.74
C GLU A 18 -12.77 17.41 2.21
N PRO A 19 -13.23 16.95 1.02
CA PRO A 19 -12.75 15.71 0.42
C PRO A 19 -11.33 15.86 -0.17
N MET A 20 -10.35 15.21 0.43
CA MET A 20 -8.93 15.31 0.06
C MET A 20 -8.36 14.04 -0.57
N HIS A 21 -8.88 13.63 -1.73
CA HIS A 21 -8.45 12.37 -2.39
C HIS A 21 -7.61 12.54 -3.65
N TYR A 22 -7.04 13.73 -3.86
CA TYR A 22 -6.33 14.11 -5.08
C TYR A 22 -5.00 13.36 -5.32
N PHE A 23 -4.41 12.75 -4.29
CA PHE A 23 -3.24 11.87 -4.42
C PHE A 23 -3.58 10.38 -4.53
N CYS A 24 -4.84 10.01 -4.34
CA CYS A 24 -5.27 8.63 -4.43
C CYS A 24 -5.38 8.18 -5.90
N PRO A 25 -5.10 6.90 -6.22
CA PRO A 25 -5.39 6.35 -7.54
C PRO A 25 -6.87 6.52 -7.89
N VAL A 26 -7.18 6.80 -9.15
CA VAL A 26 -8.56 6.97 -9.63
C VAL A 26 -9.09 5.63 -10.16
N GLY A 27 -10.41 5.41 -10.03
CA GLY A 27 -11.10 4.27 -10.64
C GLY A 27 -11.50 3.17 -9.65
N ALA A 28 -12.23 2.17 -10.15
CA ALA A 28 -12.83 1.11 -9.35
C ALA A 28 -11.80 0.17 -8.70
N SER A 29 -10.59 0.10 -9.25
CA SER A 29 -9.46 -0.65 -8.69
C SER A 29 -8.66 0.13 -7.64
N SER A 30 -9.08 1.36 -7.31
CA SER A 30 -8.41 2.15 -6.28
C SER A 30 -8.56 1.50 -4.91
N TRP A 31 -7.51 1.58 -4.10
CA TRP A 31 -7.62 1.24 -2.68
C TRP A 31 -8.43 2.29 -1.90
N CYS A 32 -8.53 3.52 -2.42
CA CYS A 32 -9.29 4.60 -1.81
C CYS A 32 -10.80 4.38 -2.03
N SER A 33 -11.54 4.25 -0.93
CA SER A 33 -12.99 4.02 -0.96
C SER A 33 -13.76 5.16 -1.62
N TYR A 34 -13.33 6.41 -1.41
CA TYR A 34 -13.91 7.58 -2.09
C TYR A 34 -13.74 7.52 -3.60
N GLN A 35 -12.54 7.20 -4.09
CA GLN A 35 -12.29 7.12 -5.54
C GLN A 35 -13.04 5.95 -6.18
N LYS A 36 -13.20 4.83 -5.48
CA LYS A 36 -14.06 3.73 -5.91
C LYS A 36 -15.51 4.16 -6.01
N ALA A 37 -16.07 4.76 -4.96
CA ALA A 37 -17.44 5.24 -4.95
C ALA A 37 -17.70 6.27 -6.04
N LYS A 38 -16.76 7.20 -6.24
CA LYS A 38 -16.80 8.18 -7.33
C LYS A 38 -16.83 7.51 -8.70
N SER A 39 -16.04 6.45 -8.90
CA SER A 39 -15.99 5.73 -10.18
C SER A 39 -17.22 4.86 -10.47
N SER A 40 -17.95 4.45 -9.43
CA SER A 40 -19.18 3.66 -9.54
C SER A 40 -20.45 4.51 -9.41
N GLU A 41 -20.31 5.84 -9.48
CA GLU A 41 -21.42 6.81 -9.30
C GLU A 41 -22.22 6.60 -8.01
N ASN A 42 -21.57 6.09 -6.96
CA ASN A 42 -22.23 5.85 -5.69
C ASN A 42 -22.34 7.17 -4.90
N THR A 43 -23.56 7.73 -4.88
CA THR A 43 -23.90 8.98 -4.19
C THR A 43 -24.03 8.84 -2.67
N SER A 44 -24.08 7.62 -2.14
CA SER A 44 -24.26 7.35 -0.70
C SER A 44 -22.94 7.25 0.08
N TYR A 45 -21.81 7.58 -0.55
CA TYR A 45 -20.51 7.55 0.13
C TYR A 45 -20.47 8.52 1.32
N LYS A 46 -19.91 8.04 2.43
CA LYS A 46 -19.66 8.81 3.65
C LYS A 46 -18.23 8.63 4.12
N HIS A 47 -17.58 9.73 4.49
CA HIS A 47 -16.27 9.68 5.10
C HIS A 47 -16.34 9.16 6.53
N ASN A 48 -15.57 8.11 6.80
CA ASN A 48 -15.33 7.65 8.15
C ASN A 48 -14.08 8.37 8.67
N SER A 49 -14.23 9.62 9.10
CA SER A 49 -13.13 10.35 9.75
C SER A 49 -12.97 9.86 11.19
N ILE A 50 -12.06 8.91 11.38
CA ILE A 50 -11.81 8.29 12.69
C ILE A 50 -10.83 9.13 13.52
N VAL A 51 -10.02 9.95 12.86
CA VAL A 51 -8.90 10.67 13.49
C VAL A 51 -9.24 12.15 13.65
N PRO A 52 -9.22 12.70 14.87
CA PRO A 52 -9.45 14.12 15.09
C PRO A 52 -8.45 14.99 14.32
N THR A 53 -8.95 16.13 13.83
CA THR A 53 -8.17 17.15 13.12
C THR A 53 -6.89 17.55 13.87
N SER A 54 -6.97 17.77 15.18
CA SER A 54 -5.83 18.13 16.03
C SER A 54 -4.71 17.07 16.01
N VAL A 55 -5.07 15.78 15.99
CA VAL A 55 -4.11 14.68 15.89
C VAL A 55 -3.46 14.68 14.51
N MET A 56 -4.25 14.85 13.45
CA MET A 56 -3.72 14.95 12.09
C MET A 56 -2.76 16.13 11.91
N ASP A 57 -3.07 17.29 12.49
CA ASP A 57 -2.20 18.47 12.45
C ASP A 57 -0.90 18.23 13.21
N ALA A 58 -0.97 17.56 14.37
CA ALA A 58 0.21 17.20 15.15
C ALA A 58 1.15 16.22 14.41
N VAL A 59 0.61 15.28 13.63
CA VAL A 59 1.43 14.31 12.87
C VAL A 59 1.83 14.77 11.47
N LYS A 60 1.24 15.85 10.96
CA LYS A 60 1.60 16.46 9.67
C LYS A 60 3.11 16.68 9.46
N PRO A 61 3.89 17.23 10.43
CA PRO A 61 5.33 17.37 10.26
C PRO A 61 6.05 16.04 10.04
N ILE A 62 5.59 14.94 10.67
CA ILE A 62 6.14 13.60 10.47
C ILE A 62 5.92 13.15 9.02
N PHE A 63 4.71 13.34 8.48
CA PHE A 63 4.44 13.05 7.07
C PHE A 63 5.29 13.91 6.12
N ALA A 64 5.52 15.18 6.45
CA ALA A 64 6.39 16.05 5.68
C ALA A 64 7.82 15.51 5.64
N GLU A 65 8.37 15.12 6.80
CA GLU A 65 9.70 14.52 6.91
C GLU A 65 9.81 13.20 6.15
N LEU A 66 8.85 12.28 6.32
CA LEU A 66 8.77 11.00 5.60
C LEU A 66 8.69 11.20 4.08
N SER A 67 8.12 12.31 3.64
CA SER A 67 8.00 12.67 2.23
C SER A 67 9.27 13.33 1.65
N SER A 68 10.30 13.54 2.48
CA SER A 68 11.54 14.21 2.07
C SER A 68 12.38 13.35 1.09
N PRO A 69 12.96 13.95 0.04
CA PRO A 69 13.82 13.23 -0.89
C PRO A 69 14.99 12.49 -0.21
N LYS A 70 15.53 13.09 0.87
CA LYS A 70 16.63 12.53 1.65
C LYS A 70 16.27 11.18 2.28
N LEU A 71 15.10 11.09 2.93
CA LEU A 71 14.65 9.82 3.51
C LEU A 71 14.19 8.84 2.44
N LEU A 72 13.44 9.31 1.44
CA LEU A 72 12.97 8.46 0.35
C LEU A 72 14.10 7.80 -0.44
N LYS A 73 15.22 8.51 -0.65
CA LYS A 73 16.40 7.95 -1.32
C LYS A 73 17.01 6.78 -0.53
N LYS A 74 16.97 6.81 0.81
CA LYS A 74 17.41 5.70 1.65
C LYS A 74 16.50 4.47 1.50
N CYS A 75 15.19 4.67 1.36
CA CYS A 75 14.24 3.59 1.11
C CYS A 75 14.45 2.90 -0.25
N LEU A 76 14.98 3.63 -1.25
CA LEU A 76 15.29 3.08 -2.57
C LEU A 76 16.68 2.40 -2.63
N GLY A 77 17.65 2.89 -1.85
CA GLY A 77 19.00 2.31 -1.76
C GLY A 77 19.11 1.10 -0.84
N GLY A 78 18.24 1.00 0.17
CA GLY A 78 18.06 -0.18 1.00
C GLY A 78 17.24 -1.22 0.27
N ARG A 79 17.89 -2.27 -0.22
CA ARG A 79 17.26 -3.38 -0.94
C ARG A 79 16.31 -4.17 -0.01
N LEU A 80 15.10 -3.69 0.23
CA LEU A 80 14.02 -4.50 0.80
C LEU A 80 13.52 -5.45 -0.30
N ARG A 81 14.15 -6.62 -0.38
CA ARG A 81 13.62 -7.76 -1.15
C ARG A 81 12.41 -8.32 -0.41
N THR A 82 11.23 -7.82 -0.75
CA THR A 82 10.11 -8.71 -1.02
C THR A 82 9.75 -8.49 -2.47
N GLN A 83 10.43 -9.23 -3.34
CA GLN A 83 9.96 -9.42 -4.69
C GLN A 83 8.58 -10.11 -4.58
N MET A 84 7.52 -9.40 -4.94
CA MET A 84 6.39 -10.08 -5.56
C MET A 84 6.82 -10.42 -6.99
N SER A 85 7.77 -11.33 -7.15
CA SER A 85 7.93 -12.05 -8.41
C SER A 85 7.14 -13.34 -8.24
N LEU A 86 5.93 -13.36 -8.80
CA LEU A 86 5.29 -14.61 -9.14
C LEU A 86 6.17 -15.32 -10.18
N SER A 87 7.16 -16.05 -9.71
CA SER A 87 7.84 -17.07 -10.49
C SER A 87 7.38 -18.40 -9.93
N THR A 88 6.37 -18.97 -10.58
CA THR A 88 5.97 -20.37 -10.48
C THR A 88 7.23 -21.24 -10.39
N ARG A 89 7.50 -21.80 -9.20
CA ARG A 89 8.53 -22.83 -9.05
C ARG A 89 8.05 -24.04 -9.86
N ARG A 90 8.79 -24.30 -10.93
CA ARG A 90 8.74 -25.53 -11.72
C ARG A 90 8.72 -26.74 -10.80
N TYR A 91 7.83 -27.67 -11.12
CA TYR A 91 7.78 -29.03 -10.61
C TYR A 91 9.19 -29.64 -10.56
N GLY A 92 9.43 -30.37 -9.46
CA GLY A 92 10.74 -30.86 -9.04
C GLY A 92 11.43 -31.79 -10.04
N ASN A 93 12.75 -31.66 -10.09
CA ASN A 93 13.66 -32.63 -10.69
C ASN A 93 14.95 -32.64 -9.88
N THR A 94 15.01 -33.52 -8.89
CA THR A 94 16.25 -34.14 -8.41
C THR A 94 15.90 -35.54 -7.91
N ALA A 95 15.94 -36.50 -8.83
CA ALA A 95 16.21 -37.89 -8.47
C ALA A 95 17.63 -37.97 -7.89
N ARG A 96 17.85 -38.78 -6.84
CA ARG A 96 18.77 -39.94 -6.89
C ARG A 96 19.09 -40.51 -5.47
N LYS A 97 18.65 -41.76 -5.27
CA LYS A 97 19.26 -42.91 -4.54
C LYS A 97 19.50 -42.84 -3.03
N HIS A 98 18.88 -43.75 -2.28
CA HIS A 98 19.46 -45.05 -1.85
C HIS A 98 18.56 -45.66 -0.76
N GLN A 99 17.89 -46.77 -1.07
CA GLN A 99 17.58 -47.82 -0.10
C GLN A 99 17.77 -49.16 -0.82
N ASP A 100 18.93 -49.76 -0.58
CA ASP A 100 19.18 -51.18 -0.79
C ASP A 100 18.77 -51.91 0.50
N LEU A 101 17.95 -52.97 0.39
CA LEU A 101 18.16 -54.28 1.02
C LEU A 101 17.01 -55.27 0.69
N PRO A 102 17.31 -56.52 0.30
CA PRO A 102 16.31 -57.53 -0.10
C PRO A 102 16.05 -58.63 0.95
N ARG A 103 14.82 -59.17 0.94
CA ARG A 103 14.35 -60.52 1.36
C ARG A 103 12.82 -60.50 1.38
N GLU A 104 12.04 -61.42 0.81
CA GLU A 104 12.25 -62.71 0.17
C GLU A 104 11.42 -62.79 -1.13
#